data_AF-A0A7K2JY44-F1
#
_entry.id   AF-A0A7K2JY44-F1
#
_cell.length_a   1.000
_cell.length_b   1.000
_cell.length_c   1.000
_cell.angle_alpha   90.00
_cell.angle_beta   90.00
_cell.angle_gamma   90.00
#
_symmetry.space_group_name_H-M   'P 1'
#
loop_
_entity.id
_entity.type
_entity.pdbx_description
1 polymer ?
#
loop_
_entity_poly.entity_id
_entity_poly.type
_entity_poly.pdbx_seq_one_letter_code
_entity_poly.pdbx_strand_id
1 'polypeptide(L)'
;MGPRADQYTMRFTAGAHSARHVRRIVRSYLAEWELTVLTDAVELGVTELLANVVRHVPDRRCTLLLLRRADRAGVRVEVTDGSPRRPRLAEEVPDDAEGGRGLVLLDAVADKWGVGPGPGRGKTVWFECEEASEASPAPGAGDAR
;
A
#
# COMPACT_ATOMS: atom_id res chain seq x y z
N MET A 1 10.90 27.42 -3.24
CA MET A 1 10.63 25.97 -3.25
C MET A 1 9.40 25.80 -4.14
N GLY A 2 9.55 25.16 -5.31
CA GLY A 2 8.42 24.97 -6.23
C GLY A 2 7.33 24.06 -5.62
N PRO A 3 6.13 23.99 -6.21
CA PRO A 3 5.10 23.07 -5.74
C PRO A 3 5.64 21.64 -5.79
N ARG A 4 5.60 20.95 -4.64
CA ARG A 4 5.89 19.50 -4.58
C ARG A 4 4.76 18.77 -5.28
N ALA A 5 5.08 17.79 -6.13
CA ALA A 5 4.05 17.03 -6.82
C ALA A 5 3.29 16.18 -5.79
N ASP A 6 1.97 16.35 -5.68
CA ASP A 6 1.14 15.55 -4.75
C ASP A 6 0.87 14.13 -5.24
N GLN A 7 1.42 13.76 -6.41
CA GLN A 7 1.28 12.42 -6.96
C GLN A 7 2.50 11.97 -7.77
N TYR A 8 2.69 10.66 -7.80
CA TYR A 8 3.69 10.01 -8.64
C TYR A 8 3.11 8.77 -9.29
N THR A 9 3.39 8.56 -10.58
CA THR A 9 2.98 7.35 -11.28
C THR A 9 4.11 6.71 -12.06
N MET A 10 4.15 5.38 -12.06
CA MET A 10 5.13 4.60 -12.82
C MET A 10 4.48 3.35 -13.40
N ARG A 11 4.73 3.09 -14.69
CA ARG A 11 4.36 1.83 -15.34
C ARG A 11 5.58 0.97 -15.52
N PHE A 12 5.48 -0.31 -15.18
CA PHE A 12 6.61 -1.23 -15.28
C PHE A 12 6.14 -2.70 -15.29
N THR A 13 7.07 -3.59 -15.60
CA THR A 13 6.91 -5.03 -15.45
C THR A 13 7.51 -5.45 -14.10
N ALA A 14 6.71 -6.04 -13.22
CA ALA A 14 7.15 -6.49 -11.91
C ALA A 14 8.03 -7.75 -12.00
N GLY A 15 9.13 -7.75 -11.26
CA GLY A 15 10.08 -8.86 -11.15
C GLY A 15 10.90 -8.77 -9.85
N ALA A 16 11.89 -9.66 -9.71
CA ALA A 16 12.64 -9.86 -8.47
C ALA A 16 13.27 -8.59 -7.88
N HIS A 17 13.63 -7.62 -8.72
CA HIS A 17 14.26 -6.36 -8.27
C HIS A 17 13.28 -5.19 -8.16
N SER A 18 12.05 -5.33 -8.64
CA SER A 18 11.09 -4.23 -8.70
C SER A 18 10.73 -3.71 -7.32
N ALA A 19 10.52 -4.60 -6.34
CA ALA A 19 10.18 -4.20 -4.97
C ALA A 19 11.26 -3.31 -4.33
N ARG A 20 12.55 -3.64 -4.49
CA ARG A 20 13.65 -2.81 -3.98
C ARG A 20 13.68 -1.43 -4.65
N HIS A 21 13.45 -1.36 -5.95
CA HIS A 21 13.45 -0.10 -6.68
C HIS A 21 12.24 0.77 -6.29
N VAL A 22 11.06 0.17 -6.20
CA VAL A 22 9.82 0.85 -5.80
C VAL A 22 9.90 1.36 -4.36
N ARG A 23 10.44 0.57 -3.43
CA ARG A 23 10.70 0.99 -2.04
C ARG A 23 11.55 2.26 -1.96
N ARG A 24 12.63 2.34 -2.75
CA ARG A 24 13.46 3.56 -2.85
C ARG A 24 12.66 4.77 -3.35
N ILE A 25 11.81 4.59 -4.35
CA ILE A 25 10.95 5.66 -4.86
C ILE A 25 9.95 6.10 -3.79
N VAL A 26 9.29 5.15 -3.13
CA VAL A 26 8.35 5.41 -2.03
C VAL A 26 9.01 6.23 -0.93
N ARG A 27 10.20 5.82 -0.46
CA ARG A 27 10.97 6.59 0.55
C ARG A 27 11.22 8.03 0.12
N SER A 28 11.64 8.24 -1.13
CA SER A 28 11.91 9.58 -1.64
C SER A 28 10.66 10.46 -1.62
N TYR A 29 9.51 9.92 -2.06
CA TYR A 29 8.24 10.66 -2.06
C TYR A 29 7.70 10.91 -0.66
N LEU A 30 7.79 9.93 0.25
CA LEU A 30 7.40 10.13 1.64
C LEU A 30 8.27 11.16 2.35
N ALA A 31 9.58 11.17 2.09
CA ALA A 31 10.46 12.21 2.59
C ALA A 31 10.12 13.59 2.01
N GLU A 32 9.85 13.67 0.71
CA GLU A 32 9.40 14.91 0.07
C GLU A 32 8.05 15.39 0.62
N TRP A 33 7.15 14.50 0.99
CA TRP A 33 5.84 14.85 1.54
C TRP A 33 5.81 15.04 3.06
N GLU A 34 6.96 14.89 3.72
CA GLU A 34 7.12 14.97 5.18
C GLU A 34 6.33 13.88 5.93
N LEU A 35 6.17 12.70 5.31
CA LEU A 35 5.44 11.53 5.82
C LEU A 35 6.38 10.35 6.14
N THR A 36 7.59 10.64 6.60
CA THR A 36 8.63 9.62 6.81
C THR A 36 8.24 8.57 7.86
N VAL A 37 7.37 8.92 8.81
CA VAL A 37 6.84 8.00 9.82
C VAL A 37 6.04 6.84 9.21
N LEU A 38 5.48 7.02 8.01
CA LEU A 38 4.70 6.00 7.30
C LEU A 38 5.58 5.03 6.49
N THR A 39 6.90 5.25 6.43
CA THR A 39 7.80 4.54 5.50
C THR A 39 7.67 3.02 5.61
N ASP A 40 7.82 2.46 6.81
CA ASP A 40 7.87 1.01 6.97
C ASP A 40 6.54 0.33 6.57
N ALA A 41 5.42 0.92 6.96
CA ALA A 41 4.08 0.44 6.60
C ALA A 41 3.85 0.48 5.08
N VAL A 42 4.17 1.60 4.44
CA VAL A 42 3.97 1.79 3.00
C VAL A 42 4.92 0.90 2.18
N GLU A 43 6.16 0.72 2.64
CA GLU A 43 7.12 -0.19 2.00
C GLU A 43 6.71 -1.65 2.09
N LEU A 44 6.14 -2.07 3.21
CA LEU A 44 5.59 -3.42 3.34
C LEU A 44 4.38 -3.58 2.42
N GLY A 45 3.41 -2.67 2.50
CA GLY A 45 2.20 -2.72 1.69
C GLY A 45 2.48 -2.77 0.18
N VAL A 46 3.39 -1.93 -0.31
CA VAL A 46 3.77 -1.96 -1.73
C VAL A 46 4.51 -3.25 -2.10
N THR A 47 5.32 -3.80 -1.20
CA THR A 47 6.02 -5.08 -1.45
C THR A 47 5.01 -6.21 -1.63
N GLU A 48 3.97 -6.26 -0.79
CA GLU A 48 2.91 -7.27 -0.89
C GLU A 48 2.05 -7.12 -2.15
N LEU A 49 1.69 -5.88 -2.52
CA LEU A 49 0.97 -5.64 -3.78
C LEU A 49 1.78 -6.08 -5.00
N LEU A 50 3.09 -5.79 -5.02
CA LEU A 50 3.95 -6.20 -6.12
C LEU A 50 4.18 -7.71 -6.15
N ALA A 51 4.28 -8.37 -4.99
CA ALA A 51 4.34 -9.83 -4.92
C ALA A 51 3.07 -10.45 -5.52
N ASN A 52 1.90 -9.87 -5.26
CA ASN A 52 0.64 -10.30 -5.88
C ASN A 52 0.64 -10.13 -7.40
N VAL A 53 1.19 -9.03 -7.92
CA VAL A 53 1.36 -8.84 -9.38
C VAL A 53 2.24 -9.94 -9.96
N VAL A 54 3.42 -10.19 -9.37
CA VAL A 54 4.36 -11.20 -9.85
C VAL A 54 3.74 -12.61 -9.87
N ARG A 55 2.94 -12.94 -8.85
CA ARG A 55 2.32 -14.27 -8.69
C ARG A 55 1.10 -14.47 -9.59
N HIS A 56 0.31 -13.44 -9.85
CA HIS A 56 -1.05 -13.61 -10.39
C HIS A 56 -1.33 -12.90 -11.72
N VAL A 57 -0.40 -12.09 -12.23
CA VAL A 57 -0.56 -11.35 -13.48
C VAL A 57 0.39 -11.97 -14.52
N PRO A 58 -0.12 -12.62 -15.58
CA PRO A 58 0.72 -13.36 -16.54
C PRO A 58 1.84 -12.54 -17.18
N ASP A 59 1.58 -11.29 -17.57
CA ASP A 59 2.57 -10.39 -18.17
C ASP A 59 3.31 -9.52 -17.13
N ARG A 60 2.91 -9.62 -15.85
CA ARG A 60 3.42 -8.87 -14.71
C ARG A 60 3.42 -7.35 -14.89
N ARG A 61 2.65 -6.81 -15.84
CA ARG A 61 2.57 -5.37 -16.08
C ARG A 61 1.64 -4.73 -15.06
N CYS A 62 2.12 -3.66 -14.44
CA CYS A 62 1.31 -2.87 -13.53
C CYS A 62 1.64 -1.38 -13.61
N THR A 63 0.72 -0.57 -13.10
CA THR A 63 0.90 0.85 -12.83
C THR A 63 0.89 1.06 -11.33
N LEU A 64 1.96 1.66 -10.79
CA LEU A 64 1.99 2.20 -9.44
C LEU A 64 1.53 3.65 -9.47
N LEU A 65 0.71 4.04 -8.50
CA LEU A 65 0.34 5.42 -8.22
C LEU A 65 0.52 5.69 -6.73
N LEU A 66 1.25 6.73 -6.39
CA LEU A 66 1.33 7.31 -5.05
C LEU A 66 0.56 8.62 -5.07
N LEU A 67 -0.35 8.81 -4.11
CA LEU A 67 -1.16 10.02 -3.95
C LEU A 67 -1.00 10.53 -2.53
N ARG A 68 -0.50 11.76 -2.37
CA ARG A 68 -0.50 12.45 -1.09
C ARG A 68 -1.94 12.79 -0.69
N ARG A 69 -2.28 12.51 0.55
CA ARG A 69 -3.58 12.82 1.16
C ARG A 69 -3.43 14.05 2.03
N ALA A 70 -3.58 15.23 1.39
CA ALA A 70 -3.42 16.52 2.05
C ALA A 70 -4.43 16.76 3.20
N ASP A 71 -5.58 16.09 3.15
CA ASP A 71 -6.65 16.19 4.14
C ASP A 71 -6.37 15.44 5.46
N ARG A 72 -5.44 14.47 5.46
CA ARG A 72 -5.27 13.51 6.56
C ARG A 72 -3.82 13.20 6.94
N ALA A 73 -2.85 13.99 6.46
CA ALA A 73 -1.42 13.70 6.62
C ALA A 73 -1.11 12.23 6.27
N GLY A 74 -1.45 11.83 5.04
CA GLY A 74 -1.36 10.42 4.65
C GLY A 74 -0.95 10.21 3.20
N VAL A 75 -0.87 8.96 2.81
CA VAL A 75 -0.58 8.51 1.45
C VAL A 75 -1.55 7.41 1.05
N ARG A 76 -2.02 7.46 -0.20
CA ARG A 76 -2.70 6.35 -0.85
C ARG A 76 -1.78 5.76 -1.91
N VAL A 77 -1.65 4.44 -1.89
CA VAL A 77 -0.89 3.68 -2.89
C VAL A 77 -1.86 2.84 -3.69
N GLU A 78 -1.75 2.89 -5.00
CA GLU A 78 -2.52 2.05 -5.91
C GLU A 78 -1.60 1.24 -6.82
N VAL A 79 -1.95 -0.03 -7.02
CA VAL A 79 -1.35 -0.91 -8.01
C VAL A 79 -2.43 -1.43 -8.92
N THR A 80 -2.36 -1.01 -10.19
CA THR A 80 -3.31 -1.39 -11.24
C THR A 80 -2.69 -2.39 -12.19
N ASP A 81 -3.35 -3.52 -12.42
CA ASP A 81 -2.89 -4.57 -13.34
C ASP A 81 -4.02 -5.06 -14.27
N GLY A 82 -3.65 -5.78 -15.32
CA GLY A 82 -4.58 -6.25 -16.36
C GLY A 82 -5.38 -7.51 -16.01
N SER A 83 -5.21 -8.10 -14.82
CA SER A 83 -5.85 -9.36 -14.43
C SER A 83 -7.20 -9.12 -13.73
N PRO A 84 -8.28 -9.78 -14.16
CA PRO A 84 -9.59 -9.69 -13.51
C PRO A 84 -9.65 -10.41 -12.16
N ARG A 85 -8.62 -11.20 -11.83
CA ARG A 85 -8.59 -12.01 -10.60
C ARG A 85 -8.42 -11.10 -9.39
N ARG A 86 -9.46 -10.99 -8.57
CA ARG A 86 -9.38 -10.27 -7.29
C ARG A 86 -8.47 -11.01 -6.30
N PRO A 87 -7.66 -10.29 -5.51
CA PRO A 87 -7.00 -10.86 -4.34
C PRO A 87 -8.06 -11.49 -3.42
N ARG A 88 -7.77 -12.66 -2.85
CA ARG A 88 -8.60 -13.28 -1.82
C ARG A 88 -7.83 -13.24 -0.51
N LEU A 89 -8.48 -12.80 0.57
CA LEU A 89 -7.96 -13.04 1.92
C LEU A 89 -7.92 -14.56 2.10
N ALA A 90 -6.75 -15.10 2.35
CA ALA A 90 -6.63 -16.51 2.69
C ALA A 90 -7.03 -16.65 4.17
N GLU A 91 -8.17 -17.28 4.43
CA GLU A 91 -8.70 -17.50 5.79
C GLU A 91 -7.80 -18.46 6.60
N GLU A 92 -7.03 -19.32 5.91
CA GLU A 92 -6.08 -20.24 6.51
C GLU A 92 -4.81 -20.26 5.66
N VAL A 93 -3.73 -19.66 6.16
CA VAL A 93 -2.39 -19.74 5.56
C VAL A 93 -1.58 -20.65 6.48
N PRO A 94 -1.17 -21.86 6.04
CA PRO A 94 -0.19 -22.66 6.75
C PRO A 94 1.07 -21.81 7.03
N ASP A 95 1.67 -21.95 8.20
CA ASP A 95 2.77 -21.08 8.65
C ASP A 95 4.01 -21.08 7.74
N ASP A 96 4.10 -22.09 6.87
CA ASP A 96 5.13 -22.35 5.86
C ASP A 96 4.77 -21.88 4.45
N ALA A 97 3.58 -21.34 4.20
CA ALA A 97 3.17 -20.84 2.90
C ALA A 97 3.61 -19.37 2.68
N GLU A 98 4.74 -19.18 1.99
CA GLU A 98 5.28 -17.86 1.54
C GLU A 98 4.32 -17.05 0.64
N GLY A 99 3.16 -17.60 0.25
CA GLY A 99 2.27 -17.05 -0.79
C GLY A 99 0.93 -16.46 -0.33
N GLY A 100 0.57 -16.52 0.96
CA GLY A 100 -0.80 -16.20 1.41
C GLY A 100 -0.94 -14.98 2.34
N ARG A 101 0.13 -14.51 2.95
CA ARG A 101 0.07 -13.46 4.00
C ARG A 101 -0.11 -12.05 3.47
N GLY A 102 -0.03 -11.81 2.16
CA GLY A 102 0.09 -10.46 1.63
C GLY A 102 -1.08 -9.52 1.95
N LEU A 103 -2.31 -10.02 1.92
CA LEU A 103 -3.48 -9.23 2.34
C LEU A 103 -3.61 -9.14 3.87
N VAL A 104 -3.17 -10.16 4.61
CA VAL A 104 -3.14 -10.12 6.08
C VAL A 104 -2.15 -9.06 6.58
N LEU A 105 -0.98 -8.99 5.96
CA LEU A 105 0.02 -7.96 6.25
C LEU A 105 -0.50 -6.58 5.87
N LEU A 106 -1.19 -6.46 4.73
CA LEU A 106 -1.81 -5.20 4.33
C LEU A 106 -2.89 -4.74 5.32
N ASP A 107 -3.72 -5.66 5.79
CA ASP A 107 -4.76 -5.42 6.80
C ASP A 107 -4.17 -4.98 8.15
N ALA A 108 -2.98 -5.49 8.49
CA ALA A 108 -2.29 -5.15 9.73
C ALA A 108 -1.58 -3.79 9.70
N VAL A 109 -1.19 -3.27 8.53
CA VAL A 109 -0.34 -2.05 8.42
C VAL A 109 -1.01 -0.86 7.73
N ALA A 110 -2.12 -1.07 7.03
CA ALA A 110 -2.87 0.00 6.37
C ALA A 110 -4.10 0.40 7.18
N ASP A 111 -4.40 1.69 7.23
CA ASP A 111 -5.64 2.20 7.84
C ASP A 111 -6.87 1.78 7.03
N LYS A 112 -6.72 1.75 5.72
CA LYS A 112 -7.75 1.27 4.77
C LYS A 112 -7.08 0.60 3.60
N TRP A 113 -7.73 -0.41 3.06
CA TRP A 113 -7.35 -0.98 1.78
C TRP A 113 -8.58 -1.50 1.04
N GLY A 114 -8.42 -1.75 -0.25
CA GLY A 114 -9.52 -2.26 -1.06
C GLY A 114 -9.12 -2.64 -2.47
N VAL A 115 -10.12 -3.11 -3.22
CA VAL A 115 -9.97 -3.53 -4.60
C VAL A 115 -11.08 -2.89 -5.44
N GLY A 116 -10.69 -2.09 -6.43
CA GLY A 116 -11.57 -1.42 -7.37
C GLY A 116 -11.41 -1.92 -8.80
N PRO A 117 -12.34 -1.55 -9.71
CA PRO A 117 -12.18 -1.81 -11.14
C PRO A 117 -11.00 -1.03 -11.71
N GLY A 118 -10.18 -1.69 -12.54
CA GLY A 118 -9.14 -1.06 -13.34
C GLY A 118 -9.59 -0.94 -14.81
N PRO A 119 -8.74 -0.39 -15.70
CA PRO A 119 -9.03 -0.30 -17.13
C PRO A 119 -9.32 -1.68 -17.75
N GLY A 120 -10.34 -1.74 -18.62
CA GLY A 120 -10.74 -2.98 -19.28
C GLY A 120 -11.25 -4.03 -18.28
N ARG A 121 -10.60 -5.20 -18.25
CA ARG A 121 -10.87 -6.28 -17.27
C ARG A 121 -9.90 -6.27 -16.10
N GLY A 122 -9.06 -5.23 -15.98
CA GLY A 122 -8.08 -5.11 -14.92
C GLY A 122 -8.70 -4.78 -13.56
N LYS A 123 -7.81 -4.64 -12.57
CA LYS A 123 -8.17 -4.23 -11.22
C LYS A 123 -7.17 -3.24 -10.68
N THR A 124 -7.60 -2.49 -9.68
CA THR A 124 -6.75 -1.64 -8.86
C THR A 124 -6.83 -2.13 -7.43
N VAL A 125 -5.71 -2.60 -6.88
CA VAL A 125 -5.58 -2.84 -5.44
C VAL A 125 -4.95 -1.62 -4.82
N TRP A 126 -5.49 -1.14 -3.71
CA TRP A 126 -5.04 0.08 -3.08
C TRP A 126 -5.01 -0.04 -1.56
N PHE A 127 -4.17 0.77 -0.93
CA PHE A 127 -4.15 0.96 0.51
C PHE A 127 -3.84 2.41 0.87
N GLU A 128 -4.21 2.80 2.09
CA GLU A 128 -4.01 4.12 2.67
C GLU A 128 -3.28 3.96 4.00
N CYS A 129 -2.27 4.81 4.21
CA CYS A 129 -1.61 4.99 5.50
C CYS A 129 -1.74 6.47 5.87
N GLU A 130 -2.14 6.75 7.10
CA GLU A 130 -2.33 8.08 7.65
C GLU A 130 -1.42 8.20 8.89
N GLU A 131 -0.86 9.39 9.13
CA GLU A 131 -0.20 9.64 10.41
C GLU A 131 -1.24 9.47 11.52
N ALA A 132 -0.87 8.73 12.58
CA ALA A 132 -1.69 8.70 13.78
C ALA A 132 -1.81 10.14 14.27
N SER A 133 -2.95 10.77 14.02
CA SER A 133 -3.33 11.98 14.73
C SER A 133 -3.25 11.61 16.20
N GLU A 134 -2.56 12.41 17.03
CA GLU A 134 -2.65 12.29 18.48
C GLU A 134 -4.14 12.42 18.87
N ALA A 135 -4.85 11.30 18.84
CA ALA A 135 -6.11 11.15 19.54
C ALA A 135 -5.70 11.30 21.00
N SER A 136 -6.00 12.48 21.55
CA SER A 136 -5.95 12.78 22.98
C SER A 136 -6.30 11.52 23.77
N PRO A 137 -5.46 11.08 24.74
CA PRO A 137 -5.79 9.92 25.54
C PRO A 137 -7.18 10.15 26.12
N ALA A 138 -8.08 9.19 25.91
CA ALA A 138 -9.43 9.21 26.45
C ALA A 138 -9.36 9.60 27.93
N PRO A 139 -10.22 10.52 28.43
CA PRO A 139 -10.19 10.90 29.83
C PRO A 139 -10.33 9.63 30.66
N GLY A 140 -9.38 9.45 31.58
CA GLY A 140 -9.20 8.22 32.34
C GLY A 140 -10.52 7.68 32.86
N ALA A 141 -10.70 6.37 32.73
CA ALA A 141 -11.64 5.62 33.54
C ALA A 141 -11.23 5.86 35.00
N GLY A 142 -11.94 6.80 35.62
CA GLY A 142 -11.71 7.22 36.99
C GLY A 142 -11.92 6.07 37.95
N ASP A 143 -11.16 6.14 39.03
CA ASP A 143 -11.44 5.48 40.29
C ASP A 143 -12.94 5.49 40.60
N ALA A 144 -13.48 4.31 40.85
CA ALA A 144 -14.72 4.15 41.59
C ALA A 144 -14.62 2.89 42.45
N ARG A 145 -14.06 3.11 43.64
CA ARG A 145 -14.36 2.51 44.97
C ARG A 145 -14.45 0.99 45.10
#